data_AF-A0A839GFM4-F1
#
_entry.id   AF-A0A839GFM4-F1
#
_cell.length_a   1.000
_cell.length_b   1.000
_cell.length_c   1.000
_cell.angle_alpha   90.00
_cell.angle_beta   90.00
_cell.angle_gamma   90.00
#
_symmetry.space_group_name_H-M   'P 1'
#
loop_
_entity.id
_entity.type
_entity.pdbx_description
1 polymer ?
#
loop_
_entity_poly.entity_id
_entity_poly.type
_entity_poly.pdbx_seq_one_letter_code
_entity_poly.pdbx_strand_id
1 'polypeptide(L)'
;MKKLLLIVFLGLFLLGGEGAMAQGLNYSRVYSQDKQTAKAEKSRAKAMAKAVKQDEKYQRQLAKDKDKYERDQANLKEDYNRRQHKLNDRFTKDRYSALQFEQEMAQLKAEYELDKQNLQQKYERKRDERQLAWQKQRQSYSLVSMK
;
A
#
# COMPACT_ATOMS: atom_id res chain seq x y z
N MET A 1 40.26 -85.35 46.24
CA MET A 1 39.04 -85.85 45.57
C MET A 1 38.32 -84.65 44.94
N LYS A 2 38.53 -84.37 43.64
CA LYS A 2 37.51 -84.41 42.55
C LYS A 2 36.13 -83.91 43.03
N LYS A 3 35.59 -82.79 42.53
CA LYS A 3 35.01 -82.65 41.17
C LYS A 3 35.20 -81.25 40.54
N LEU A 4 35.39 -81.29 39.21
CA LEU A 4 35.41 -80.23 38.19
C LEU A 4 34.01 -79.84 37.72
N LEU A 5 33.88 -78.61 37.18
CA LEU A 5 33.21 -78.16 35.91
C LEU A 5 32.74 -76.70 36.08
N LEU A 6 33.34 -75.64 35.53
CA LEU A 6 33.56 -75.18 34.13
C LEU A 6 32.26 -74.73 33.42
N ILE A 7 32.27 -73.49 32.88
CA ILE A 7 31.46 -72.82 31.81
C ILE A 7 31.07 -71.39 32.27
N VAL A 8 31.18 -70.26 31.54
CA VAL A 8 31.74 -69.83 30.23
C VAL A 8 31.84 -68.28 30.26
N PHE A 9 32.75 -67.75 29.44
CA PHE A 9 32.97 -66.37 29.00
C PHE A 9 31.74 -65.47 28.75
N LEU A 10 31.99 -64.14 28.78
CA LEU A 10 31.27 -62.98 28.18
C LEU A 10 30.91 -61.93 29.26
N GLY A 11 31.29 -60.65 29.20
CA GLY A 11 31.88 -59.89 28.10
C GLY A 11 32.69 -58.69 28.59
N LEU A 12 33.83 -58.53 27.95
CA LEU A 12 34.51 -57.26 27.72
C LEU A 12 33.59 -56.40 26.84
N PHE A 13 32.90 -55.40 27.39
CA PHE A 13 32.45 -54.18 26.69
C PHE A 13 31.72 -53.25 27.66
N LEU A 14 32.45 -52.37 28.36
CA LEU A 14 31.91 -51.17 29.00
C LEU A 14 32.88 -50.00 28.81
N LEU A 15 33.28 -49.81 27.56
CA LEU A 15 33.94 -48.59 27.07
C LEU A 15 33.17 -48.13 25.84
N GLY A 16 32.53 -46.97 25.97
CA GLY A 16 31.87 -46.26 24.88
C GLY A 16 30.35 -46.34 24.91
N GLY A 17 29.69 -45.21 25.19
CA GLY A 17 28.25 -45.16 24.92
C GLY A 17 27.43 -43.97 25.41
N GLU A 18 27.93 -43.05 26.24
CA GLU A 18 27.04 -41.97 26.75
C GLU A 18 27.16 -40.63 26.00
N GLY A 19 28.01 -40.53 24.97
CA GLY A 19 28.24 -39.28 24.23
C GLY A 19 27.39 -39.07 22.97
N ALA A 20 26.70 -40.09 22.44
CA ALA A 20 26.12 -40.02 21.09
C ALA A 20 24.63 -39.60 21.05
N MET A 21 23.89 -39.73 22.15
CA MET A 21 22.44 -39.45 22.17
C MET A 21 22.10 -37.97 22.39
N ALA A 22 23.01 -37.18 22.99
CA ALA A 22 22.79 -35.75 23.22
C ALA A 22 23.07 -34.86 21.99
N GLN A 23 23.92 -35.33 21.05
CA GLN A 23 24.25 -34.57 19.84
C GLN A 23 23.17 -34.71 18.74
N GLY A 24 22.51 -35.86 18.63
CA GLY A 24 21.41 -36.06 17.66
C GLY A 24 20.15 -35.24 17.95
N LEU A 25 19.82 -35.05 19.24
CA LEU A 25 18.69 -34.22 19.67
C LEU A 25 18.95 -32.72 19.46
N ASN A 26 20.18 -32.26 19.67
CA ASN A 26 20.54 -30.85 19.40
C ASN A 26 20.61 -30.55 17.89
N TYR A 27 21.17 -31.46 17.07
CA TYR A 27 21.24 -31.27 15.62
C TYR A 27 19.86 -31.24 14.96
N SER A 28 18.95 -32.14 15.36
CA SER A 28 17.56 -32.17 14.87
C SER A 28 16.73 -30.96 15.33
N ARG A 29 16.99 -30.44 16.55
CA ARG A 29 16.35 -29.22 17.06
C ARG A 29 16.84 -27.97 16.32
N VAL A 30 18.15 -27.82 16.12
CA VAL A 30 18.73 -26.70 15.35
C VAL A 30 18.27 -26.74 13.89
N TYR A 31 18.30 -27.92 13.24
CA TYR A 31 17.87 -28.06 11.85
C TYR A 31 16.35 -27.83 11.65
N SER A 32 15.52 -28.23 12.60
CA SER A 32 14.08 -27.95 12.57
C SER A 32 13.75 -26.49 12.88
N GLN A 33 14.52 -25.85 13.77
CA GLN A 33 14.45 -24.43 14.06
C GLN A 33 14.88 -23.59 12.84
N ASP A 34 15.95 -23.98 12.15
CA ASP A 34 16.41 -23.36 10.89
C ASP A 34 15.39 -23.50 9.75
N LYS A 35 14.70 -24.64 9.64
CA LYS A 35 13.58 -24.79 8.68
C LYS A 35 12.38 -23.93 9.05
N GLN A 36 12.09 -23.74 10.34
CA GLN A 36 10.99 -22.88 10.80
C GLN A 36 11.32 -21.39 10.60
N THR A 37 12.54 -20.96 10.91
CA THR A 37 13.00 -19.58 10.68
C THR A 37 13.03 -19.27 9.19
N ALA A 38 13.56 -20.16 8.33
CA ALA A 38 13.55 -19.96 6.87
C ALA A 38 12.12 -19.85 6.29
N LYS A 39 11.15 -20.61 6.82
CA LYS A 39 9.73 -20.48 6.43
C LYS A 39 9.14 -19.14 6.89
N ALA A 40 9.45 -18.71 8.10
CA ALA A 40 9.01 -17.42 8.65
C ALA A 40 9.63 -16.22 7.91
N GLU A 41 10.91 -16.30 7.53
CA GLU A 41 11.58 -15.29 6.73
C GLU A 41 10.99 -15.22 5.31
N LYS A 42 10.74 -16.37 4.69
CA LYS A 42 10.10 -16.44 3.37
C LYS A 42 8.67 -15.86 3.40
N SER A 43 7.91 -16.09 4.47
CA SER A 43 6.57 -15.51 4.62
C SER A 43 6.63 -13.99 4.86
N ARG A 44 7.56 -13.51 5.69
CA ARG A 44 7.84 -12.07 5.89
C ARG A 44 8.25 -11.38 4.59
N ALA A 45 9.19 -11.97 3.84
CA ALA A 45 9.64 -11.44 2.55
C ALA A 45 8.48 -11.34 1.54
N LYS A 46 7.61 -12.34 1.48
CA LYS A 46 6.39 -12.29 0.64
C LYS A 46 5.41 -11.20 1.08
N ALA A 47 5.21 -11.02 2.39
CA ALA A 47 4.35 -9.98 2.92
C ALA A 47 4.90 -8.58 2.60
N MET A 48 6.21 -8.36 2.77
CA MET A 48 6.88 -7.12 2.41
C MET A 48 6.80 -6.85 0.91
N ALA A 49 7.07 -7.84 0.06
CA ALA A 49 6.94 -7.70 -1.39
C ALA A 49 5.50 -7.36 -1.83
N LYS A 50 4.50 -7.94 -1.15
CA LYS A 50 3.09 -7.60 -1.39
C LYS A 50 2.78 -6.17 -0.96
N ALA A 51 3.28 -5.73 0.19
CA ALA A 51 3.10 -4.35 0.67
C ALA A 51 3.72 -3.33 -0.31
N VAL A 52 4.96 -3.55 -0.75
CA VAL A 52 5.64 -2.69 -1.75
C VAL A 52 4.83 -2.57 -3.04
N LYS A 53 4.34 -3.70 -3.58
CA LYS A 53 3.50 -3.67 -4.79
C LYS A 53 2.19 -2.91 -4.60
N GLN A 54 1.60 -2.94 -3.40
CA GLN A 54 0.39 -2.17 -3.10
C GLN A 54 0.70 -0.68 -2.97
N ASP A 55 1.83 -0.33 -2.35
CA ASP A 55 2.29 1.05 -2.23
C ASP A 55 2.55 1.65 -3.62
N GLU A 56 3.22 0.93 -4.53
CA GLU A 56 3.43 1.37 -5.91
C GLU A 56 2.10 1.61 -6.65
N LYS A 57 1.13 0.70 -6.50
CA LYS A 57 -0.20 0.86 -7.11
C LYS A 57 -0.92 2.10 -6.58
N TYR A 58 -0.86 2.32 -5.27
CA TYR A 58 -1.43 3.49 -4.62
C TYR A 58 -0.80 4.79 -5.16
N GLN A 59 0.53 4.86 -5.23
CA GLN A 59 1.24 6.04 -5.75
C GLN A 59 0.91 6.33 -7.21
N ARG A 60 0.87 5.29 -8.06
CA ARG A 60 0.46 5.44 -9.46
C ARG A 60 -0.97 5.96 -9.60
N GLN A 61 -1.88 5.50 -8.74
CA GLN A 61 -3.26 5.97 -8.77
C GLN A 61 -3.39 7.41 -8.30
N LEU A 62 -2.65 7.82 -7.26
CA LEU A 62 -2.60 9.22 -6.83
C LEU A 62 -2.10 10.13 -7.94
N ALA A 63 -1.04 9.75 -8.65
CA ALA A 63 -0.51 10.51 -9.78
C ALA A 63 -1.58 10.69 -10.86
N LYS A 64 -2.23 9.59 -11.29
CA LYS A 64 -3.32 9.66 -12.29
C LYS A 64 -4.47 10.58 -11.89
N ASP A 65 -4.86 10.54 -10.63
CA ASP A 65 -5.95 11.38 -10.12
C ASP A 65 -5.53 12.85 -10.06
N LYS A 66 -4.28 13.14 -9.70
CA LYS A 66 -3.71 14.48 -9.75
C LYS A 66 -3.66 15.01 -11.18
N ASP A 67 -3.15 14.24 -12.13
CA ASP A 67 -3.10 14.61 -13.55
C ASP A 67 -4.51 14.85 -14.12
N LYS A 68 -5.50 14.08 -13.66
CA LYS A 68 -6.90 14.32 -14.02
C LYS A 68 -7.39 15.65 -13.45
N TYR A 69 -7.15 15.92 -12.17
CA TYR A 69 -7.54 17.17 -11.54
C TYR A 69 -6.92 18.40 -12.23
N GLU A 70 -5.64 18.34 -12.57
CA GLU A 70 -4.94 19.42 -13.30
C GLU A 70 -5.54 19.67 -14.68
N ARG A 71 -5.86 18.60 -15.43
CA ARG A 71 -6.57 18.72 -16.72
C ARG A 71 -7.98 19.29 -16.56
N ASP A 72 -8.72 18.84 -15.56
CA ASP A 72 -10.06 19.35 -15.29
C ASP A 72 -10.02 20.86 -14.92
N GLN A 73 -9.01 21.30 -14.16
CA GLN A 73 -8.79 22.73 -13.84
C GLN A 73 -8.47 23.56 -15.10
N ALA A 74 -7.60 23.04 -15.98
CA ALA A 74 -7.27 23.69 -17.23
C ALA A 74 -8.50 23.82 -18.13
N ASN A 75 -9.28 22.75 -18.26
CA ASN A 75 -10.52 22.75 -19.04
C ASN A 75 -11.55 23.74 -18.49
N LEU A 76 -11.69 23.83 -17.16
CA LEU A 76 -12.60 24.77 -16.51
C LEU A 76 -12.21 26.23 -16.85
N LYS A 77 -10.91 26.55 -16.78
CA LYS A 77 -10.39 27.87 -17.14
C LYS A 77 -10.62 28.19 -18.62
N GLU A 78 -10.37 27.22 -19.50
CA GLU A 78 -10.65 27.38 -20.93
C GLU A 78 -12.13 27.63 -21.21
N ASP A 79 -13.03 26.89 -20.54
CA ASP A 79 -14.47 27.08 -20.73
C ASP A 79 -14.93 28.45 -20.25
N TYR A 80 -14.45 28.90 -19.09
CA TYR A 80 -14.67 30.25 -18.60
C TYR A 80 -14.23 31.31 -19.63
N ASN A 81 -13.02 31.19 -20.17
CA ASN A 81 -12.52 32.13 -21.19
C ASN A 81 -13.40 32.10 -22.45
N ARG A 82 -13.80 30.91 -22.93
CA ARG A 82 -14.69 30.76 -24.09
C ARG A 82 -16.04 31.43 -23.84
N ARG A 83 -16.64 31.25 -22.66
CA ARG A 83 -17.91 31.88 -22.28
C ARG A 83 -17.77 33.39 -22.15
N GLN A 84 -16.66 33.87 -21.59
CA GLN A 84 -16.35 35.29 -21.44
C GLN A 84 -16.21 35.98 -22.81
N HIS A 85 -15.52 35.36 -23.76
CA HIS A 85 -15.44 35.86 -25.14
C HIS A 85 -16.81 35.88 -25.84
N LYS A 86 -17.60 34.80 -25.73
CA LYS A 86 -18.95 34.76 -26.29
C LYS A 86 -19.85 35.85 -25.72
N LEU A 87 -19.72 36.13 -24.43
CA LEU A 87 -20.46 37.22 -23.78
C LEU A 87 -20.04 38.56 -24.38
N ASN A 88 -18.75 38.85 -24.44
CA ASN A 88 -18.24 40.08 -25.04
C ASN A 88 -18.72 40.25 -26.49
N ASP A 89 -18.64 39.19 -27.31
CA ASP A 89 -19.06 39.23 -28.72
C ASP A 89 -20.55 39.55 -28.86
N ARG A 90 -21.39 38.97 -28.00
CA ARG A 90 -22.84 39.21 -28.02
C ARG A 90 -23.16 40.66 -27.67
N PHE A 91 -22.57 41.18 -26.60
CA PHE A 91 -22.80 42.56 -26.16
C PHE A 91 -22.15 43.62 -27.06
N THR A 92 -21.15 43.25 -27.86
CA THR A 92 -20.60 44.14 -28.90
C THR A 92 -21.54 44.26 -30.10
N LYS A 93 -22.28 43.19 -30.43
CA LYS A 93 -23.19 43.13 -31.59
C LYS A 93 -24.59 43.64 -31.28
N ASP A 94 -25.10 43.26 -30.13
CA ASP A 94 -26.44 43.60 -29.68
C ASP A 94 -26.33 44.84 -28.79
N ARG A 95 -27.12 45.89 -29.04
CA ARG A 95 -27.11 47.18 -28.29
C ARG A 95 -27.65 47.03 -26.85
N TYR A 96 -27.17 46.06 -26.09
CA TYR A 96 -27.52 45.84 -24.70
C TYR A 96 -26.97 46.95 -23.80
N SER A 97 -27.57 47.12 -22.63
CA SER A 97 -27.09 48.07 -21.63
C SER A 97 -25.79 47.58 -20.96
N ALA A 98 -24.91 48.52 -20.60
CA ALA A 98 -23.69 48.22 -19.85
C ALA A 98 -23.98 47.48 -18.53
N LEU A 99 -25.11 47.81 -17.87
CA LEU A 99 -25.54 47.16 -16.63
C LEU A 99 -25.81 45.66 -16.80
N GLN A 100 -26.47 45.26 -17.91
CA GLN A 100 -26.73 43.84 -18.19
C GLN A 100 -25.42 43.08 -18.44
N PHE A 101 -24.47 43.69 -19.14
CA PHE A 101 -23.16 43.08 -19.39
C PHE A 101 -22.41 42.81 -18.08
N GLU A 102 -22.38 43.79 -17.18
CA GLU A 102 -21.73 43.67 -15.89
C GLU A 102 -22.35 42.57 -15.02
N GLN A 103 -23.68 42.50 -14.98
CA GLN A 103 -24.40 41.46 -14.24
C GLN A 103 -24.09 40.06 -14.76
N GLU A 104 -24.11 39.86 -16.08
CA GLU A 104 -23.81 38.55 -16.66
C GLU A 104 -22.32 38.17 -16.50
N MET A 105 -21.40 39.13 -16.61
CA MET A 105 -19.99 38.89 -16.32
C MET A 105 -19.76 38.49 -14.86
N ALA A 106 -20.45 39.15 -13.93
CA ALA A 106 -20.37 38.83 -12.50
C ALA A 106 -20.91 37.42 -12.22
N GLN A 107 -22.04 37.05 -12.82
CA GLN A 107 -22.60 35.71 -12.73
C GLN A 107 -21.64 34.65 -13.28
N LEU A 108 -21.09 34.87 -14.48
CA LEU A 108 -20.11 33.97 -15.10
C LEU A 108 -18.88 33.75 -14.20
N LYS A 109 -18.38 34.81 -13.57
CA LYS A 109 -17.26 34.72 -12.63
C LYS A 109 -17.64 33.95 -11.36
N ALA A 110 -18.84 34.18 -10.83
CA ALA A 110 -19.32 33.47 -9.65
C ALA A 110 -19.48 31.96 -9.90
N GLU A 111 -20.04 31.58 -11.05
CA GLU A 111 -20.14 30.18 -11.50
C GLU A 111 -18.76 29.53 -11.59
N TYR A 112 -17.79 30.20 -12.23
CA TYR A 112 -16.43 29.68 -12.36
C TYR A 112 -15.75 29.43 -11.01
N GLU A 113 -15.86 30.36 -10.06
CA GLU A 113 -15.25 30.17 -8.74
C GLU A 113 -15.94 29.05 -7.94
N LEU A 114 -17.27 28.93 -8.05
CA LEU A 114 -18.01 27.82 -7.45
C LEU A 114 -17.57 26.47 -8.02
N ASP A 115 -17.48 26.36 -9.35
CA ASP A 115 -17.05 25.13 -10.02
C ASP A 115 -15.61 24.76 -9.68
N LYS A 116 -14.74 25.76 -9.57
CA LYS A 116 -13.34 25.58 -9.16
C LYS A 116 -13.24 25.04 -7.73
N GLN A 117 -14.02 25.58 -6.80
CA GLN A 117 -14.10 25.10 -5.42
C GLN A 117 -14.64 23.67 -5.36
N ASN A 118 -15.73 23.39 -6.08
CA ASN A 118 -16.32 22.05 -6.15
C ASN A 118 -15.33 21.02 -6.70
N LEU A 119 -14.57 21.39 -7.74
CA LEU A 119 -13.55 20.53 -8.33
C LEU A 119 -12.42 20.24 -7.33
N GLN A 120 -11.95 21.24 -6.59
CA GLN A 120 -10.95 21.08 -5.56
C GLN A 120 -11.44 20.17 -4.42
N GLN A 121 -12.61 20.45 -3.84
CA GLN A 121 -13.17 19.65 -2.75
C GLN A 121 -13.37 18.19 -3.17
N LYS A 122 -13.84 17.95 -4.40
CA LYS A 122 -14.02 16.59 -4.93
C LYS A 122 -12.70 15.84 -5.04
N TYR A 123 -11.63 16.52 -5.45
CA TYR A 123 -10.29 15.94 -5.54
C TYR A 123 -9.74 15.62 -4.15
N GLU A 124 -9.78 16.58 -3.22
CA GLU A 124 -9.28 16.43 -1.85
C GLU A 124 -9.99 15.30 -1.10
N ARG A 125 -11.33 15.27 -1.16
CA ARG A 125 -12.12 14.19 -0.53
C ARG A 125 -11.70 12.81 -1.04
N LYS A 126 -11.57 12.65 -2.36
CA LYS A 126 -11.15 11.36 -2.95
C LYS A 126 -9.72 10.98 -2.61
N ARG A 127 -8.80 11.96 -2.56
CA ARG A 127 -7.42 11.76 -2.13
C ARG A 127 -7.40 11.25 -0.68
N ASP A 128 -8.14 11.91 0.20
CA ASP A 128 -8.16 11.61 1.64
C ASP A 128 -8.80 10.26 1.94
N GLU A 129 -9.94 9.95 1.30
CA GLU A 129 -10.57 8.62 1.36
C GLU A 129 -9.58 7.52 0.97
N ARG A 130 -8.81 7.73 -0.12
CA ARG A 130 -7.83 6.74 -0.57
C ARG A 130 -6.63 6.66 0.36
N GLN A 131 -6.14 7.79 0.87
CA GLN A 131 -5.05 7.81 1.83
C GLN A 131 -5.43 7.06 3.11
N LEU A 132 -6.65 7.27 3.61
CA LEU A 132 -7.16 6.54 4.77
C LEU A 132 -7.28 5.04 4.49
N ALA A 133 -7.79 4.66 3.32
CA ALA A 133 -7.88 3.25 2.92
C ALA A 133 -6.50 2.59 2.84
N TRP A 134 -5.52 3.29 2.26
CA TRP A 134 -4.14 2.81 2.16
C TRP A 134 -3.47 2.66 3.54
N GLN A 135 -3.66 3.62 4.44
CA GLN A 135 -3.14 3.55 5.81
C GLN A 135 -3.72 2.35 6.58
N LYS A 136 -5.04 2.15 6.51
CA LYS A 136 -5.71 0.97 7.11
C LYS A 136 -5.14 -0.34 6.55
N GLN A 137 -4.92 -0.39 5.24
CA GLN A 137 -4.34 -1.56 4.60
C GLN A 137 -2.89 -1.82 5.07
N ARG A 138 -2.05 -0.79 5.20
CA ARG A 138 -0.68 -0.96 5.71
C ARG A 138 -0.61 -1.40 7.16
N GLN A 139 -1.46 -0.86 8.04
CA GLN A 139 -1.54 -1.29 9.44
C GLN A 139 -1.90 -2.78 9.57
N SER A 140 -2.73 -3.31 8.65
CA SER A 140 -3.03 -4.74 8.62
C SER A 140 -1.80 -5.62 8.33
N TYR A 141 -0.81 -5.11 7.57
CA TYR A 141 0.42 -5.85 7.28
C TYR A 141 1.45 -5.78 8.42
N SER A 142 1.49 -4.69 9.20
CA SER A 142 2.39 -4.59 10.35
C SER A 142 1.93 -5.47 11.53
N LEU A 143 0.63 -5.62 11.73
CA LEU A 143 0.05 -6.42 12.82
C LEU A 143 0.17 -7.93 12.63
N VAL A 144 0.32 -8.42 11.39
CA VAL A 144 0.59 -9.84 11.09
C VAL A 144 2.02 -10.24 11.47
N SER A 145 2.89 -9.29 11.86
CA SER A 145 4.29 -9.56 12.25
C SER A 145 4.54 -9.75 13.76
N MET A 146 3.54 -9.56 14.62
CA MET A 146 3.70 -9.57 16.10
C MET A 146 2.92 -10.68 16.83
N LYS A 147 2.77 -11.87 16.24
CA LYS A 147 2.26 -13.05 16.95
C LYS A 147 3.20 -14.23 16.79
#